data_AF-A0A6M2DAN8-F1
#
_entry.id   AF-A0A6M2DAN8-F1
#
_cell.length_a   1.000
_cell.length_b   1.000
_cell.length_c   1.000
_cell.angle_alpha   90.00
_cell.angle_beta   90.00
_cell.angle_gamma   90.00
#
_symmetry.space_group_name_H-M   'P 1'
#
loop_
_entity.id
_entity.type
_entity.pdbx_description
1 polymer ?
#
loop_
_entity_poly.entity_id
_entity_poly.type
_entity_poly.pdbx_seq_one_letter_code
_entity_poly.pdbx_strand_id
1 'polypeptide(L)'
;MIEDLEQGDVAHTVGTFFEKYGTPASKSMLTMQDVDAYLERLSKLTREDDQTQLLRHLSARCTVNDLVMIVRLIKHDIRINSGPKHILEALHPDAYQAFQASRNLEDVVRTSKEGNVSVSASLMTPMIPMLAEPCGSVDDAFIKCPNGMYAEIKYDGERVQLHKKGSEFLFFSRSLKPVSAHKVQHLKDFIPKVRYSQLLGTVRRYL
;
A
#
# COMPACT_ATOMS: atom_id res chain seq x y z
N MET A 1 -19.16 -22.82 12.10
CA MET A 1 -18.35 -21.58 11.98
C MET A 1 -16.90 -21.94 11.78
N ILE A 2 -16.30 -22.76 12.64
CA ILE A 2 -14.91 -23.22 12.50
C ILE A 2 -14.69 -23.95 11.16
N GLU A 3 -15.55 -24.92 10.81
CA GLU A 3 -15.52 -25.63 9.51
C GLU A 3 -15.64 -24.71 8.29
N ASP A 4 -16.30 -23.55 8.43
CA ASP A 4 -16.47 -22.58 7.35
C ASP A 4 -15.23 -21.68 7.22
N LEU A 5 -14.63 -21.29 8.36
CA LEU A 5 -13.35 -20.56 8.39
C LEU A 5 -12.20 -21.35 7.77
N GLU A 6 -12.24 -22.68 7.83
CA GLU A 6 -11.24 -23.57 7.20
C GLU A 6 -11.20 -23.43 5.67
N GLN A 7 -12.24 -22.86 5.05
CA GLN A 7 -12.25 -22.54 3.62
C GLN A 7 -11.40 -21.31 3.26
N GLY A 8 -10.94 -20.55 4.27
CA GLY A 8 -10.00 -19.45 4.08
C GLY A 8 -10.60 -18.15 3.55
N ASP A 9 -11.92 -17.94 3.64
CA ASP A 9 -12.58 -16.66 3.32
C ASP A 9 -13.44 -16.15 4.48
N VAL A 10 -12.83 -15.33 5.35
CA VAL A 10 -13.54 -14.73 6.50
C VAL A 10 -14.75 -13.91 6.06
N ALA A 11 -14.68 -13.23 4.91
CA ALA A 11 -15.80 -12.42 4.44
C ALA A 11 -16.98 -13.30 4.04
N HIS A 12 -16.71 -14.42 3.37
CA HIS A 12 -17.74 -15.40 3.03
C HIS A 12 -18.35 -16.00 4.30
N THR A 13 -17.53 -16.42 5.27
CA THR A 13 -18.02 -16.95 6.55
C THR A 13 -18.91 -15.94 7.27
N VAL A 14 -18.51 -14.67 7.32
CA VAL A 14 -19.34 -13.62 7.92
C VAL A 14 -20.67 -13.49 7.17
N GLY A 15 -20.66 -13.53 5.83
CA GLY A 15 -21.87 -13.51 5.01
C GLY A 15 -22.84 -14.65 5.36
N THR A 16 -22.35 -15.89 5.36
CA THR A 16 -23.14 -17.11 5.67
C THR A 16 -23.79 -17.02 7.05
N PHE A 17 -23.04 -16.59 8.06
CA PHE A 17 -23.56 -16.49 9.44
C PHE A 17 -24.45 -15.26 9.64
N PHE A 18 -24.20 -14.18 8.91
CA PHE A 18 -25.05 -12.98 8.93
C PHE A 18 -26.41 -13.23 8.28
N GLU A 19 -26.45 -14.01 7.20
CA GLU A 19 -27.70 -14.45 6.58
C GLU A 19 -28.49 -15.39 7.51
N LYS A 20 -27.80 -16.33 8.16
CA LYS A 20 -28.46 -17.35 8.99
C LYS A 20 -28.94 -16.84 10.35
N TYR A 21 -28.17 -15.97 11.00
CA TYR A 21 -28.42 -15.54 12.39
C TYR A 21 -28.59 -14.03 12.56
N GLY A 22 -28.27 -13.25 11.54
CA GLY A 22 -28.40 -11.79 11.57
C GLY A 22 -29.77 -11.32 11.09
N THR A 23 -29.84 -10.00 10.87
CA THR A 23 -31.01 -9.33 10.28
C THR A 23 -30.56 -8.47 9.09
N PRO A 24 -30.21 -9.08 7.94
CA PRO A 24 -29.74 -8.33 6.78
C PRO A 24 -30.80 -7.36 6.27
N ALA A 25 -30.37 -6.18 5.82
CA ALA A 25 -31.24 -5.27 5.10
C ALA A 25 -31.72 -5.92 3.79
N SER A 26 -32.96 -5.61 3.38
CA SER A 26 -33.54 -6.15 2.15
C SER A 26 -33.02 -5.48 0.88
N LYS A 27 -32.50 -4.25 1.00
CA LYS A 27 -31.91 -3.47 -0.10
C LYS A 27 -30.67 -2.74 0.39
N SER A 28 -29.67 -2.62 -0.48
CA SER A 28 -28.46 -1.85 -0.21
C SER A 28 -28.79 -0.36 -0.31
N MET A 29 -28.52 0.37 0.77
CA MET A 29 -28.75 1.82 0.90
C MET A 29 -27.48 2.57 1.30
N LEU A 30 -26.34 1.88 1.39
CA LEU A 30 -25.05 2.47 1.74
C LEU A 30 -24.41 3.08 0.51
N THR A 31 -23.93 4.32 0.63
CA THR A 31 -23.13 4.96 -0.41
C THR A 31 -21.65 4.62 -0.23
N MET A 32 -20.84 4.81 -1.27
CA MET A 32 -19.38 4.65 -1.17
C MET A 32 -18.77 5.62 -0.15
N GLN A 33 -19.35 6.82 -0.02
CA GLN A 33 -18.93 7.84 0.95
C GLN A 33 -19.25 7.39 2.38
N ASP A 34 -20.40 6.75 2.61
CA ASP A 34 -20.73 6.18 3.92
C ASP A 34 -19.72 5.10 4.32
N VAL A 35 -19.37 4.22 3.39
CA VAL A 35 -18.41 3.12 3.62
C VAL A 35 -17.00 3.68 3.88
N ASP A 36 -16.56 4.67 3.10
CA ASP A 36 -15.26 5.32 3.28
C ASP A 36 -15.15 6.01 4.65
N ALA A 37 -16.14 6.84 5.00
CA ALA A 37 -16.20 7.50 6.30
C ALA A 37 -16.25 6.49 7.47
N TYR A 38 -16.92 5.37 7.27
CA TYR A 38 -16.97 4.28 8.24
C TYR A 38 -15.60 3.63 8.44
N LEU A 39 -14.89 3.28 7.36
CA LEU A 39 -13.56 2.68 7.42
C LEU A 39 -12.53 3.65 8.03
N GLU A 40 -12.63 4.94 7.72
CA GLU A 40 -11.80 5.99 8.30
C GLU A 40 -12.06 6.18 9.80
N ARG A 41 -13.29 5.97 10.26
CA ARG A 41 -13.58 5.93 11.70
C ARG A 41 -13.04 4.66 12.34
N LEU A 42 -13.24 3.51 11.71
CA LEU A 42 -12.76 2.22 12.22
C LEU A 42 -11.24 2.18 12.37
N SER A 43 -10.50 2.78 11.44
CA SER A 43 -9.02 2.83 11.46
C SER A 43 -8.43 3.57 12.67
N LYS A 44 -9.23 4.42 13.32
CA LYS A 44 -8.84 5.21 14.52
C LYS A 44 -9.19 4.51 15.83
N LEU A 45 -10.00 3.46 15.80
CA LEU A 45 -10.41 2.73 17.00
C LEU A 45 -9.41 1.64 17.35
N THR A 46 -9.01 1.57 18.63
CA THR A 46 -8.04 0.58 19.12
C THR A 46 -8.64 -0.42 20.10
N ARG A 47 -9.76 -0.07 20.76
CA ARG A 47 -10.45 -0.94 21.72
C ARG A 47 -11.46 -1.84 21.01
N GLU A 48 -11.47 -3.11 21.38
CA GLU A 48 -12.37 -4.12 20.82
C GLU A 48 -13.86 -3.76 21.01
N ASP A 49 -14.23 -3.23 22.18
CA ASP A 49 -15.60 -2.80 22.47
C ASP A 49 -16.09 -1.73 21.48
N ASP A 50 -15.26 -0.72 21.22
CA ASP A 50 -15.59 0.39 20.33
C ASP A 50 -15.69 -0.10 18.88
N GLN A 51 -14.75 -0.96 18.45
CA GLN A 51 -14.77 -1.58 17.13
C GLN A 51 -16.02 -2.45 16.94
N THR A 52 -16.37 -3.24 17.94
CA THR A 52 -17.56 -4.11 17.94
C THR A 52 -18.84 -3.29 17.86
N GLN A 53 -18.94 -2.21 18.63
CA GLN A 53 -20.10 -1.31 18.59
C GLN A 53 -20.26 -0.68 17.21
N LEU A 54 -19.16 -0.21 16.62
CA LEU A 54 -19.16 0.38 15.29
C LEU A 54 -19.59 -0.64 14.22
N LEU A 55 -19.04 -1.87 14.27
CA LEU A 55 -19.40 -2.97 13.36
C LEU A 55 -20.85 -3.40 13.47
N ARG A 56 -21.40 -3.46 14.70
CA ARG A 56 -22.83 -3.74 14.90
C ARG A 56 -23.70 -2.69 14.24
N HIS A 57 -23.39 -1.40 14.44
CA HIS A 57 -24.16 -0.30 13.83
C HIS A 57 -24.15 -0.36 12.30
N LEU A 58 -23.00 -0.68 11.70
CA LEU A 58 -22.91 -0.87 10.25
C LEU A 58 -23.72 -2.07 9.77
N SER A 59 -23.53 -3.23 10.41
CA SER A 59 -24.18 -4.48 9.97
C SER A 59 -25.70 -4.37 9.92
N ALA A 60 -26.32 -3.57 10.80
CA ALA A 60 -27.76 -3.34 10.83
C ALA A 60 -28.30 -2.64 9.56
N ARG A 61 -27.44 -2.02 8.76
CA ARG A 61 -27.79 -1.32 7.51
C ARG A 61 -27.33 -2.06 6.25
N CYS A 62 -26.59 -3.16 6.40
CA CYS A 62 -26.00 -3.89 5.29
C CYS A 62 -26.93 -5.00 4.78
N THR A 63 -26.99 -5.17 3.47
CA THR A 63 -27.32 -6.48 2.88
C THR A 63 -26.18 -7.47 3.17
N VAL A 64 -26.41 -8.77 2.92
CA VAL A 64 -25.34 -9.78 3.03
C VAL A 64 -24.14 -9.42 2.14
N ASN A 65 -24.40 -9.01 0.90
CA ASN A 65 -23.35 -8.64 -0.05
C ASN A 65 -22.57 -7.39 0.37
N ASP A 66 -23.24 -6.38 0.93
CA ASP A 66 -22.56 -5.18 1.44
C ASP A 66 -21.58 -5.57 2.55
N LEU A 67 -22.02 -6.40 3.50
CA LEU A 67 -21.18 -6.78 4.63
C LEU A 67 -19.98 -7.63 4.18
N VAL A 68 -20.18 -8.58 3.26
CA VAL A 68 -19.09 -9.37 2.67
C VAL A 68 -18.07 -8.44 2.00
N MET A 69 -18.52 -7.48 1.22
CA MET A 69 -17.63 -6.54 0.52
C MET A 69 -16.86 -5.64 1.49
N ILE A 70 -17.52 -5.15 2.55
CA ILE A 70 -16.86 -4.31 3.56
C ILE A 70 -15.82 -5.13 4.34
N VAL A 71 -16.11 -6.38 4.70
CA VAL A 71 -15.11 -7.25 5.37
C VAL A 71 -13.91 -7.50 4.46
N ARG A 72 -14.12 -7.66 3.15
CA ARG A 72 -13.02 -7.75 2.17
C ARG A 72 -12.17 -6.49 2.10
N LEU A 73 -12.79 -5.31 2.15
CA LEU A 73 -12.06 -4.03 2.24
C LEU A 73 -11.23 -3.95 3.53
N ILE A 74 -11.80 -4.35 4.68
CA ILE A 74 -11.09 -4.41 5.96
C ILE A 74 -9.91 -5.40 5.91
N LYS A 75 -10.07 -6.52 5.21
CA LYS A 75 -9.00 -7.52 5.02
C LYS A 75 -7.96 -7.13 3.95
N HIS A 76 -8.16 -6.02 3.25
CA HIS A 76 -7.34 -5.59 2.12
C HIS A 76 -7.25 -6.63 0.99
N ASP A 77 -8.27 -7.48 0.85
CA ASP A 77 -8.37 -8.47 -0.22
C ASP A 77 -9.82 -8.55 -0.73
N ILE A 78 -10.03 -8.01 -1.92
CA ILE A 78 -11.33 -7.96 -2.59
C ILE A 78 -11.58 -9.13 -3.55
N ARG A 79 -10.59 -10.03 -3.73
CA ARG A 79 -10.71 -11.27 -4.51
C ARG A 79 -11.17 -11.12 -5.97
N ILE A 80 -10.72 -10.05 -6.63
CA ILE A 80 -10.98 -9.83 -8.06
C ILE A 80 -9.79 -10.19 -8.97
N ASN A 81 -8.72 -10.79 -8.41
CA ASN A 81 -7.47 -11.13 -9.12
C ASN A 81 -6.87 -9.96 -9.91
N SER A 82 -7.09 -8.73 -9.44
CA SER A 82 -6.65 -7.51 -10.10
C SER A 82 -5.95 -6.61 -9.10
N GLY A 83 -4.71 -6.23 -9.44
CA GLY A 83 -3.92 -5.28 -8.66
C GLY A 83 -4.05 -3.84 -9.18
N PRO A 84 -3.30 -2.90 -8.58
CA PRO A 84 -3.35 -1.49 -8.93
C PRO A 84 -3.08 -1.19 -10.41
N LYS A 85 -2.27 -2.02 -11.08
CA LYS A 85 -1.94 -1.85 -12.51
C LYS A 85 -3.19 -1.81 -13.38
N HIS A 86 -3.99 -2.87 -13.38
CA HIS A 86 -5.16 -2.94 -14.25
C HIS A 86 -6.22 -1.89 -13.89
N ILE A 87 -6.37 -1.57 -12.60
CA ILE A 87 -7.33 -0.55 -12.15
C ILE A 87 -6.91 0.85 -12.63
N LEU A 88 -5.61 1.18 -12.56
CA LEU A 88 -5.11 2.48 -12.97
C LEU A 88 -5.02 2.60 -14.50
N GLU A 89 -4.61 1.55 -15.21
CA GLU A 89 -4.60 1.54 -16.69
C GLU A 89 -5.99 1.72 -17.29
N ALA A 90 -7.05 1.35 -16.57
CA ALA A 90 -8.43 1.63 -16.97
C ALA A 90 -8.81 3.13 -16.86
N LEU A 91 -8.08 3.93 -16.07
CA LEU A 91 -8.27 5.39 -15.99
C LEU A 91 -7.50 6.11 -17.10
N HIS A 92 -6.24 5.74 -17.32
CA HIS A 92 -5.36 6.28 -18.35
C HIS A 92 -4.16 5.34 -18.57
N PRO A 93 -3.65 5.16 -19.81
CA PRO A 93 -2.51 4.27 -20.09
C PRO A 93 -1.28 4.54 -19.20
N ASP A 94 -0.98 5.81 -18.94
CA ASP A 94 0.18 6.22 -18.13
C ASP A 94 -0.10 6.34 -16.62
N ALA A 95 -1.34 6.13 -16.16
CA ALA A 95 -1.71 6.34 -14.75
C ALA A 95 -0.95 5.41 -13.80
N TYR A 96 -0.71 4.16 -14.20
CA TYR A 96 0.06 3.24 -13.38
C TYR A 96 1.49 3.73 -13.19
N GLN A 97 2.16 4.14 -14.28
CA GLN A 97 3.53 4.67 -14.22
C GLN A 97 3.60 5.95 -13.39
N ALA A 98 2.65 6.87 -13.57
CA ALA A 98 2.56 8.08 -12.77
C ALA A 98 2.39 7.77 -11.28
N PHE A 99 1.55 6.77 -10.93
CA PHE A 99 1.39 6.33 -9.55
C PHE A 99 2.65 5.65 -8.98
N GLN A 100 3.44 4.93 -9.79
CA GLN A 100 4.71 4.38 -9.34
C GLN A 100 5.75 5.48 -9.03
N ALA A 101 5.72 6.57 -9.80
CA ALA A 101 6.63 7.71 -9.66
C ALA A 101 6.22 8.69 -8.55
N SER A 102 4.92 8.93 -8.35
CA SER A 102 4.43 9.93 -7.40
C SER A 102 3.84 9.32 -6.13
N ARG A 103 3.33 8.08 -6.15
CA ARG A 103 2.56 7.44 -5.07
C ARG A 103 1.40 8.29 -4.52
N ASN A 104 0.92 9.25 -5.29
CA ASN A 104 -0.24 10.07 -4.96
C ASN A 104 -1.44 9.65 -5.82
N LEU A 105 -2.33 8.83 -5.26
CA LEU A 105 -3.50 8.32 -5.98
C LEU A 105 -4.48 9.44 -6.36
N GLU A 106 -4.68 10.42 -5.47
CA GLU A 106 -5.59 11.54 -5.70
C GLU A 106 -5.16 12.37 -6.90
N ASP A 107 -3.87 12.72 -6.97
CA ASP A 107 -3.30 13.48 -8.08
C ASP A 107 -3.33 12.70 -9.40
N VAL A 108 -3.05 11.39 -9.36
CA VAL A 108 -3.14 10.52 -10.55
C VAL A 108 -4.57 10.44 -11.06
N VAL A 109 -5.56 10.27 -10.18
CA VAL A 109 -6.97 10.22 -10.59
C VAL A 109 -7.42 11.56 -11.16
N ARG A 110 -7.03 12.68 -10.55
CA ARG A 110 -7.35 14.03 -11.01
C ARG A 110 -6.76 14.30 -12.40
N THR A 111 -5.45 14.08 -12.57
CA THR A 111 -4.74 14.29 -13.85
C THR A 111 -5.21 13.32 -14.95
N SER A 112 -5.59 12.09 -14.59
CA SER A 112 -6.18 11.13 -15.55
C SER A 112 -7.51 11.62 -16.10
N LYS A 113 -8.37 12.22 -15.27
CA LYS A 113 -9.64 12.81 -15.72
C LYS A 113 -9.44 14.02 -16.62
N GLU A 114 -8.38 14.79 -16.38
CA GLU A 114 -8.00 15.96 -17.19
C GLU A 114 -7.30 15.57 -18.50
N GLY A 115 -6.92 14.30 -18.68
CA GLY A 115 -6.15 13.82 -19.84
C GLY A 115 -4.68 14.25 -19.85
N ASN A 116 -4.18 14.77 -18.73
CA ASN A 116 -2.85 15.38 -18.60
C ASN A 116 -1.98 14.62 -17.60
N VAL A 117 -1.91 13.29 -17.73
CA VAL A 117 -1.08 12.46 -16.84
C VAL A 117 0.39 12.69 -17.17
N SER A 118 1.13 13.24 -16.22
CA SER A 118 2.59 13.34 -16.33
C SER A 118 3.24 12.36 -15.36
N VAL A 119 4.20 11.59 -15.88
CA VAL A 119 5.03 10.71 -15.04
C VAL A 119 6.17 11.56 -14.51
N SER A 120 6.03 12.08 -13.30
CA SER A 120 7.09 12.83 -12.64
C SER A 120 7.27 12.39 -11.19
N ALA A 121 8.53 12.33 -10.78
CA ALA A 121 8.89 12.12 -9.39
C ALA A 121 8.63 13.42 -8.61
N SER A 122 7.92 13.32 -7.50
CA SER A 122 7.72 14.46 -6.60
C SER A 122 8.69 14.38 -5.42
N LEU A 123 9.34 15.49 -5.08
CA LEU A 123 10.16 15.55 -3.87
C LEU A 123 9.26 15.36 -2.64
N MET A 124 9.77 14.67 -1.63
CA MET A 124 9.05 14.27 -0.41
C MET A 124 7.97 13.20 -0.58
N THR A 125 7.73 12.68 -1.79
CA THR A 125 6.82 11.54 -1.98
C THR A 125 7.61 10.27 -2.32
N PRO A 126 7.38 9.15 -1.60
CA PRO A 126 8.17 7.94 -1.80
C PRO A 126 7.96 7.36 -3.20
N MET A 127 9.01 6.78 -3.76
CA MET A 127 8.97 6.10 -5.07
C MET A 127 9.18 4.60 -4.92
N ILE A 128 8.54 3.80 -5.78
CA ILE A 128 8.71 2.34 -5.73
C ILE A 128 10.18 1.99 -5.94
N PRO A 129 10.80 1.24 -5.01
CA PRO A 129 12.18 0.82 -5.16
C PRO A 129 12.35 -0.12 -6.35
N MET A 130 13.36 0.15 -7.19
CA MET A 130 13.79 -0.80 -8.21
C MET A 130 14.14 -2.16 -7.57
N LEU A 131 13.61 -3.24 -8.14
CA LEU A 131 13.84 -4.61 -7.67
C LEU A 131 14.98 -5.26 -8.46
N ALA A 132 15.66 -6.22 -7.82
CA ALA A 132 16.64 -7.07 -8.48
C ALA A 132 15.97 -8.39 -8.87
N GLU A 133 16.25 -8.85 -10.09
CA GLU A 133 15.87 -10.18 -10.55
C GLU A 133 16.93 -11.19 -10.06
N PRO A 134 16.53 -12.37 -9.56
CA PRO A 134 17.48 -13.45 -9.28
C PRO A 134 18.25 -13.85 -10.54
N CYS A 135 19.54 -14.10 -10.39
CA CYS A 135 20.43 -14.53 -11.46
C CYS A 135 21.07 -15.87 -11.07
N GLY A 136 20.88 -16.90 -11.90
CA GLY A 136 21.29 -18.27 -11.59
C GLY A 136 22.75 -18.57 -11.93
N SER A 137 23.35 -17.80 -12.83
CA SER A 137 24.73 -17.98 -13.27
C SER A 137 25.39 -16.65 -13.63
N VAL A 138 26.72 -16.63 -13.67
CA VAL A 138 27.48 -15.45 -14.10
C VAL A 138 27.24 -15.15 -15.58
N ASP A 139 27.11 -16.19 -16.42
CA ASP A 139 26.86 -16.05 -17.86
C ASP A 139 25.50 -15.35 -18.13
N ASP A 140 24.46 -15.71 -17.38
CA ASP A 140 23.15 -15.05 -17.48
C ASP A 140 23.24 -13.55 -17.20
N ALA A 141 24.09 -13.14 -16.25
CA ALA A 141 24.29 -11.74 -15.93
C ALA A 141 24.93 -10.98 -17.11
N PHE A 142 25.93 -11.56 -17.77
CA PHE A 142 26.58 -10.94 -18.93
C PHE A 142 25.68 -10.91 -20.16
N ILE A 143 24.84 -11.93 -20.36
CA ILE A 143 23.82 -11.95 -21.42
C ILE A 143 22.80 -10.82 -21.21
N LYS A 144 22.32 -10.63 -19.98
CA LYS A 144 21.35 -9.58 -19.64
C LYS A 144 21.96 -8.17 -19.64
N CYS A 145 23.26 -8.05 -19.41
CA CYS A 145 23.99 -6.77 -19.37
C CYS A 145 25.12 -6.73 -20.41
N PRO A 146 24.80 -6.69 -21.73
CA PRO A 146 25.80 -6.75 -22.79
C PRO A 146 26.75 -5.54 -22.82
N ASN A 147 26.33 -4.42 -22.22
CA ASN A 147 27.11 -3.18 -22.17
C ASN A 147 27.99 -3.08 -20.90
N GLY A 148 28.18 -4.19 -20.19
CA GLY A 148 28.85 -4.22 -18.89
C GLY A 148 27.89 -3.98 -17.72
N MET A 149 28.40 -4.19 -16.50
CA MET A 149 27.62 -4.08 -15.26
C MET A 149 28.48 -3.50 -14.12
N TYR A 150 27.83 -2.86 -13.16
CA TYR A 150 28.45 -2.53 -11.88
C TYR A 150 28.18 -3.66 -10.87
N ALA A 151 29.19 -4.00 -10.09
CA ALA A 151 29.07 -4.99 -9.03
C ALA A 151 29.15 -4.28 -7.67
N GLU A 152 28.07 -4.40 -6.88
CA GLU A 152 28.00 -3.90 -5.51
C GLU A 152 27.79 -5.05 -4.53
N ILE A 153 28.33 -4.92 -3.32
CA ILE A 153 28.09 -5.89 -2.25
C ILE A 153 26.61 -5.79 -1.84
N LYS A 154 25.90 -6.92 -1.85
CA LYS A 154 24.53 -6.99 -1.34
C LYS A 154 24.54 -6.87 0.17
N TYR A 155 24.29 -5.66 0.68
CA TYR A 155 24.17 -5.42 2.11
C TYR A 155 22.95 -6.16 2.69
N ASP A 156 23.18 -6.86 3.80
CA ASP A 156 22.12 -7.51 4.57
C ASP A 156 21.60 -6.55 5.65
N GLY A 157 20.53 -5.83 5.32
CA GLY A 157 19.97 -4.79 6.16
C GLY A 157 18.62 -4.30 5.63
N GLU A 158 18.18 -3.15 6.13
CA GLU A 158 16.91 -2.56 5.73
C GLU A 158 17.11 -1.52 4.63
N ARG A 159 16.39 -1.66 3.52
CA ARG A 159 16.37 -0.65 2.47
C ARG A 159 15.68 0.61 2.97
N VAL A 160 16.35 1.74 2.81
CA VAL A 160 15.85 3.06 3.20
C VAL A 160 15.98 4.03 2.02
N GLN A 161 14.85 4.64 1.68
CA GLN A 161 14.78 5.75 0.73
C GLN A 161 14.68 7.06 1.52
N LEU A 162 15.63 7.96 1.29
CA LEU A 162 15.75 9.26 1.95
C LEU A 162 15.34 10.37 0.98
N HIS A 163 14.40 11.21 1.42
CA HIS A 163 14.05 12.47 0.78
C HIS A 163 14.53 13.63 1.67
N LYS A 164 15.22 14.59 1.07
CA LYS A 164 15.76 15.79 1.72
C LYS A 164 15.21 17.05 1.04
N LYS A 165 14.58 17.91 1.82
CA LYS A 165 14.13 19.24 1.39
C LYS A 165 14.54 20.28 2.44
N GLY A 166 15.63 20.99 2.19
CA GLY A 166 16.21 21.90 3.19
C GLY A 166 16.63 21.15 4.45
N SER A 167 15.99 21.47 5.58
CA SER A 167 16.17 20.81 6.89
C SER A 167 15.20 19.65 7.14
N GLU A 168 14.28 19.37 6.22
CA GLU A 168 13.30 18.30 6.35
C GLU A 168 13.83 17.01 5.73
N PHE A 169 13.71 15.90 6.48
CA PHE A 169 14.18 14.58 6.08
C PHE A 169 13.07 13.55 6.28
N LEU A 170 12.72 12.82 5.23
CA LEU A 170 11.79 11.70 5.27
C LEU A 170 12.51 10.41 4.91
N PHE A 171 12.20 9.34 5.64
CA PHE A 171 12.79 8.02 5.48
C PHE A 171 11.69 7.00 5.24
N PHE A 172 11.76 6.31 4.10
CA PHE A 172 10.79 5.30 3.70
C PHE A 172 11.43 3.93 3.58
N SER A 173 10.74 2.90 4.04
CA SER A 173 11.16 1.51 3.94
C SER A 173 10.92 0.94 2.54
N ARG A 174 11.27 -0.33 2.31
CA ARG A 174 10.94 -1.06 1.07
C ARG A 174 9.44 -1.07 0.75
N SER A 175 8.58 -1.10 1.78
CA SER A 175 7.12 -1.04 1.63
C SER A 175 6.57 0.38 1.63
N LEU A 176 7.45 1.38 1.50
CA LEU A 176 7.14 2.82 1.45
C LEU A 176 6.49 3.36 2.74
N LYS A 177 6.59 2.60 3.84
CA LYS A 177 6.15 3.04 5.17
C LYS A 177 7.24 3.88 5.83
N PRO A 178 6.90 4.87 6.68
CA PRO A 178 7.88 5.60 7.46
C PRO A 178 8.79 4.67 8.26
N VAL A 179 10.09 4.88 8.18
CA VAL A 179 11.07 4.13 8.98
C VAL A 179 11.05 4.64 10.42
N SER A 180 11.12 3.74 11.39
CA SER A 180 11.13 4.12 12.81
C SER A 180 12.32 5.02 13.15
N ALA A 181 12.07 6.09 13.90
CA ALA A 181 13.05 7.14 14.18
C ALA A 181 14.37 6.61 14.77
N HIS A 182 14.31 5.64 15.69
CA HIS A 182 15.49 5.07 16.34
C HIS A 182 16.48 4.40 15.37
N LYS A 183 16.03 4.00 14.17
CA LYS A 183 16.88 3.37 13.15
C LYS A 183 17.64 4.37 12.30
N VAL A 184 17.19 5.61 12.23
CA VAL A 184 17.70 6.62 11.27
C VAL A 184 18.15 7.92 11.93
N GLN A 185 17.94 8.07 13.24
CA GLN A 185 18.28 9.30 13.97
C GLN A 185 19.76 9.67 13.85
N HIS A 186 20.66 8.70 13.91
CA HIS A 186 22.11 8.92 13.76
C HIS A 186 22.49 9.43 12.36
N LEU A 187 21.65 9.23 11.34
CA LEU A 187 21.92 9.74 9.99
C LEU A 187 21.73 11.25 9.90
N LYS A 188 20.96 11.87 10.81
CA LYS A 188 20.67 13.31 10.81
C LYS A 188 21.92 14.17 10.93
N ASP A 189 23.00 13.66 11.51
CA ASP A 189 24.27 14.39 11.65
C ASP A 189 25.10 14.40 10.35
N PHE A 190 24.82 13.45 9.45
CA PHE A 190 25.56 13.25 8.20
C PHE A 190 24.81 13.79 6.98
N ILE A 191 23.48 13.69 6.96
CA ILE A 191 22.64 14.10 5.81
C ILE A 191 22.76 15.60 5.46
N PRO A 192 22.92 16.55 6.40
CA PRO A 192 23.13 17.96 6.07
C PRO A 192 24.34 18.19 5.16
N LYS A 193 25.37 17.34 5.28
CA LYS A 193 26.62 17.41 4.49
C LYS A 193 26.42 16.95 3.03
N VAL A 194 25.32 16.25 2.73
CA VAL A 194 25.07 15.67 1.41
C VAL A 194 24.40 16.68 0.48
N ARG A 195 24.88 16.80 -0.77
CA ARG A 195 24.32 17.73 -1.78
C ARG A 195 22.99 17.26 -2.40
N TYR A 196 22.73 15.95 -2.39
CA TYR A 196 21.57 15.36 -3.08
C TYR A 196 20.26 15.55 -2.31
N SER A 197 19.16 15.75 -3.05
CA SER A 197 17.79 15.90 -2.53
C SER A 197 17.06 14.56 -2.35
N GLN A 198 17.50 13.50 -3.02
CA GLN A 198 16.99 12.14 -2.86
C GLN A 198 18.12 11.13 -2.90
N LEU A 199 18.08 10.16 -1.99
CA LEU A 199 19.09 9.12 -1.84
C LEU A 199 18.41 7.78 -1.58
N LEU A 200 18.98 6.71 -2.13
CA LEU A 200 18.57 5.33 -1.88
C LEU A 200 19.76 4.59 -1.28
N GLY A 201 19.54 3.90 -0.17
CA GLY A 201 20.59 3.15 0.52
C GLY A 201 20.05 2.01 1.37
N THR A 202 20.97 1.28 1.99
CA THR A 202 20.65 0.22 2.96
C THR A 202 21.21 0.64 4.32
N VAL A 203 20.36 0.66 5.34
CA VAL A 203 20.78 0.90 6.73
C VAL A 203 21.01 -0.44 7.39
N ARG A 204 22.23 -0.65 7.90
CA ARG A 204 22.59 -1.84 8.66
C ARG A 204 22.53 -1.50 10.15
N ARG A 205 21.84 -2.33 10.93
CA ARG A 205 21.96 -2.29 12.38
C ARG A 205 23.24 -3.04 12.74
N TYR A 206 24.25 -2.33 13.24
CA TYR A 206 25.32 -3.00 13.99
C TYR A 206 24.70 -3.42 15.32
N LEU A 207 24.50 -4.72 15.49
CA LEU A 207 24.18 -5.32 16.79
C LEU A 207 25.47 -5.39 17.63
#